data_AF-A0A1E7J0J3-F1
#
_entry.id   AF-A0A1E7J0J3-F1
#
_cell.length_a   1.000
_cell.length_b   1.000
_cell.length_c   1.000
_cell.angle_alpha   90.00
_cell.angle_beta   90.00
_cell.angle_gamma   90.00
#
_symmetry.space_group_name_H-M   'P 1'
#
loop_
_entity.id
_entity.type
_entity.pdbx_description
1 polymer ?
#
loop_
_entity_poly.entity_id
_entity_poly.type
_entity_poly.pdbx_seq_one_letter_code
_entity_poly.pdbx_strand_id
1 'polypeptide(L)' 'MKESVQAVIDKVRPMLQADGGDVELVGIEGGVVKVRLQGACKGCPMSQITLKNGIEKFMKKEVPEVDRVESVD' A
#
# COMPACT_ATOMS: atom_id res chain seq x y z
N MET A 1 12.74 -8.95 0.79
CA MET A 1 11.82 -7.85 1.16
C MET A 1 11.13 -7.18 -0.03
N LYS A 2 11.84 -6.57 -1.00
CA LYS A 2 11.19 -5.85 -2.13
C LYS A 2 10.25 -6.72 -2.96
N GLU A 3 10.66 -7.92 -3.35
CA GLU A 3 9.82 -8.86 -4.10
C GLU A 3 8.57 -9.29 -3.32
N SER A 4 8.69 -9.57 -2.02
CA SER A 4 7.56 -9.94 -1.15
C SER A 4 6.56 -8.79 -1.04
N VAL A 5 7.04 -7.57 -0.84
CA VAL A 5 6.20 -6.36 -0.80
C VAL A 5 5.50 -6.14 -2.15
N GLN A 6 6.24 -6.32 -3.25
CA GLN A 6 5.67 -6.20 -4.60
C GLN A 6 4.56 -7.23 -4.82
N ALA A 7 4.78 -8.49 -4.46
CA ALA A 7 3.77 -9.54 -4.58
C ALA A 7 2.51 -9.24 -3.75
N VAL A 8 2.66 -8.66 -2.56
CA VAL A 8 1.53 -8.21 -1.73
C VAL A 8 0.76 -7.08 -2.40
N ILE A 9 1.47 -6.10 -2.97
CA ILE A 9 0.89 -4.99 -3.72
C ILE A 9 0.10 -5.49 -4.93
N ASP A 10 0.66 -6.43 -5.69
CA ASP A 10 -0.01 -7.03 -6.85
C ASP A 10 -1.29 -7.81 -6.47
N LYS A 11 -1.36 -8.37 -5.25
CA LYS A 11 -2.58 -9.00 -4.73
C LYS A 11 -3.69 -8.01 -4.38
N VAL A 12 -3.35 -6.83 -3.85
CA VAL A 12 -4.35 -5.81 -3.45
C VAL A 12 -4.77 -4.90 -4.61
N ARG A 13 -3.89 -4.71 -5.60
CA ARG A 13 -4.16 -3.93 -6.82
C ARG A 13 -5.52 -4.19 -7.47
N PRO A 14 -5.95 -5.43 -7.75
CA PRO A 14 -7.25 -5.66 -8.40
C PRO A 14 -8.44 -5.17 -7.57
N MET A 15 -8.37 -5.24 -6.22
CA MET A 15 -9.41 -4.66 -5.38
C MET A 15 -9.39 -3.12 -5.45
N LEU A 16 -8.20 -2.52 -5.37
CA LEU A 16 -8.07 -1.06 -5.47
C LEU A 16 -8.55 -0.53 -6.82
N GLN A 17 -8.23 -1.25 -7.90
CA GLN A 17 -8.65 -0.90 -9.26
C GLN A 17 -10.17 -1.06 -9.45
N ALA A 18 -10.81 -2.01 -8.77
CA ALA A 18 -12.27 -2.13 -8.75
C ALA A 18 -12.95 -0.92 -8.07
N ASP A 19 -12.31 -0.34 -7.05
CA ASP A 19 -12.71 0.91 -6.41
C ASP A 19 -12.24 2.17 -7.17
N GLY A 20 -11.63 2.02 -8.35
CA GLY A 20 -11.18 3.11 -9.22
C GLY A 20 -9.87 3.78 -8.77
N GLY A 21 -9.09 3.12 -7.92
CA GLY A 21 -7.79 3.57 -7.48
C GLY A 21 -6.64 2.63 -7.85
N ASP A 22 -5.43 3.00 -7.45
CA ASP A 22 -4.26 2.15 -7.62
C ASP A 22 -3.21 2.42 -6.52
N VAL A 23 -2.23 1.52 -6.40
CA VAL A 23 -1.09 1.69 -5.49
C VAL A 23 0.21 1.29 -6.17
N GLU A 24 1.21 2.14 -6.04
CA GLU A 24 2.55 1.93 -6.58
C GLU A 24 3.59 1.86 -5.46
N LEU A 25 4.53 0.93 -5.56
CA LEU A 25 5.67 0.85 -4.65
C LEU A 25 6.72 1.90 -5.03
N VAL A 26 6.95 2.88 -4.15
CA VAL A 26 7.95 3.93 -4.36
C VAL A 26 9.31 3.53 -3.80
N GLY A 27 9.33 2.87 -2.63
CA GLY A 27 10.58 2.47 -2.00
C GLY A 27 10.39 1.75 -0.67
N ILE A 28 11.50 1.24 -0.14
CA ILE A 28 11.54 0.57 1.16
C ILE A 28 12.78 1.07 1.89
N GLU A 29 12.61 1.62 3.09
CA GLU A 29 13.70 2.17 3.90
C GLU A 29 13.52 1.75 5.36
N GLY A 30 14.44 0.96 5.89
CA GLY A 30 14.49 0.61 7.32
C GLY A 30 13.19 0.00 7.88
N GLY A 31 12.51 -0.86 7.12
CA GLY A 31 11.21 -1.45 7.52
C GLY A 31 9.99 -0.60 7.16
N VAL A 32 10.20 0.62 6.68
CA VAL A 32 9.14 1.51 6.18
C VAL A 32 8.92 1.27 4.69
N VAL A 33 7.71 0.90 4.30
CA VAL A 33 7.35 0.79 2.88
C VAL A 33 6.64 2.06 2.43
N LYS A 34 7.23 2.72 1.43
CA LYS A 34 6.68 3.93 0.82
C LYS A 34 5.87 3.54 -0.41
N VAL A 35 4.59 3.90 -0.40
CA VAL A 35 3.66 3.66 -1.50
C VAL A 35 3.04 4.95 -1.99
N ARG A 36 2.72 5.04 -3.27
CA ARG A 36 1.97 6.15 -3.86
C ARG A 36 0.58 5.66 -4.22
N LEU A 37 -0.45 6.29 -3.64
CA LEU A 37 -1.85 6.02 -3.96
C LEU A 37 -2.26 6.83 -5.19
N GLN A 38 -2.90 6.18 -6.15
CA GLN A 38 -3.35 6.80 -7.41
C GLN A 38 -4.87 6.66 -7.60
N GLY A 39 -5.42 7.40 -8.56
CA GLY A 39 -6.85 7.35 -8.92
C GLY A 39 -7.79 7.84 -7.82
N ALA A 40 -8.94 7.18 -7.66
CA ALA A 40 -9.96 7.52 -6.66
C ALA A 40 -9.41 7.47 -5.22
N CYS A 41 -8.38 6.67 -4.96
CA CYS A 41 -7.71 6.61 -3.66
C CYS A 41 -7.10 7.95 -3.27
N LYS A 42 -6.68 8.81 -4.21
CA LYS A 42 -6.09 10.13 -3.91
C LYS A 42 -7.14 11.18 -3.51
N GLY A 43 -8.39 11.02 -3.94
CA GLY A 43 -9.42 12.08 -3.88
C GLY A 43 -10.09 12.30 -2.52
N CYS A 44 -10.06 11.33 -1.59
CA CYS A 44 -10.71 11.46 -0.29
C CYS A 44 -9.74 11.14 0.86
N PRO A 45 -9.44 12.10 1.77
CA PRO A 45 -8.50 11.89 2.87
C PRO A 45 -8.93 10.78 3.83
N MET A 46 -10.24 10.56 3.98
CA MET A 46 -10.78 9.50 4.84
C MET A 46 -10.55 8.10 4.22
N SER A 47 -10.69 7.98 2.90
CA SER A 47 -10.41 6.74 2.17
C SER A 47 -8.92 6.41 2.17
N GLN A 48 -8.05 7.41 2.05
CA GLN A 48 -6.59 7.23 2.12
C GLN A 48 -6.16 6.58 3.44
N ILE A 49 -6.67 7.08 4.57
CA ILE A 49 -6.34 6.54 5.89
C ILE A 49 -6.81 5.10 6.03
N THR A 50 -8.04 4.81 5.59
CA THR A 50 -8.64 3.47 5.70
C THR A 50 -7.90 2.45 4.83
N LEU A 51 -7.61 2.81 3.58
CA LEU A 51 -6.89 1.98 2.63
C LEU A 51 -5.46 1.73 3.09
N LYS A 52 -4.74 2.78 3.50
CA LYS A 52 -3.40 2.67 4.08
C LYS A 52 -3.38 1.69 5.25
N ASN A 53 -4.32 1.81 6.19
CA ASN A 53 -4.40 0.93 7.34
C ASN A 53 -4.71 -0.53 6.94
N GLY A 54 -5.56 -0.73 5.94
CA GLY A 54 -5.84 -2.06 5.38
C GLY A 54 -4.62 -2.70 4.74
N ILE A 55 -3.93 -1.94 3.88
CA ILE A 55 -2.69 -2.37 3.22
C ILE A 55 -1.62 -2.66 4.26
N GLU A 56 -1.40 -1.79 5.25
CA GLU A 56 -0.40 -2.00 6.30
C GLU A 56 -0.66 -3.29 7.08
N LYS A 57 -1.90 -3.54 7.50
CA LYS A 57 -2.27 -4.78 8.21
C LYS A 57 -2.00 -6.01 7.36
N PHE A 58 -2.38 -5.97 6.08
CA PHE A 58 -2.15 -7.08 5.16
C PHE A 58 -0.66 -7.30 4.90
N MET A 59 0.12 -6.21 4.77
CA MET A 59 1.55 -6.27 4.55
C MET A 59 2.30 -6.82 5.75
N LYS A 60 1.94 -6.43 6.97
CA LYS A 60 2.51 -7.00 8.21
C LYS A 60 2.20 -8.50 8.36
N LYS A 61 1.07 -8.96 7.84
CA LYS A 61 0.67 -10.37 7.87
C LYS A 61 1.47 -11.24 6.90
N GLU A 62 1.70 -10.74 5.69
CA GLU A 62 2.44 -11.46 4.64
C GLU A 62 3.97 -11.25 4.75
N VAL A 63 4.39 -10.08 5.21
CA VAL A 63 5.78 -9.65 5.34
C VAL A 63 5.99 -9.03 6.73
N PRO A 64 6.26 -9.86 7.76
CA PRO A 64 6.44 -9.40 9.14
C PRO A 64 7.66 -8.50 9.34
N GLU A 65 8.56 -8.40 8.36
CA GLU A 65 9.68 -7.45 8.32
C GLU A 65 9.24 -5.99 8.09
N VAL A 66 7.99 -5.75 7.72
CA VAL A 66 7.44 -4.40 7.52
C VAL A 66 6.98 -3.81 8.85
N ASP A 67 7.58 -2.68 9.23
CA ASP A 67 7.24 -1.96 10.46
C ASP A 67 6.05 -1.01 10.27
N ARG A 68 6.03 -0.29 9.14
CA ARG A 68 4.94 0.64 8.79
C ARG A 68 4.84 0.89 7.29
N VAL A 69 3.67 1.33 6.85
CA VAL A 69 3.44 1.79 5.46
C VAL A 69 3.23 3.30 5.47
N GLU A 70 3.91 4.01 4.57
CA GLU A 70 3.74 5.46 4.38
C GLU A 70 3.28 5.77 2.96
N SER A 71 2.29 6.64 2.87
CA SER A 71 1.79 7.17 1.60
C SER A 71 2.61 8.40 1.22
N VAL A 72 3.22 8.40 0.05
CA VAL A 72 3.95 9.55 -0.50
C VAL A 72 3.18 10.14 -1.67
N ASP A 73 3.15 11.47 -1.80
CA ASP A 73 2.44 12.17 -2.88
C ASP A 73 3.24 12.19 -4.19
#